data_AF-A0A5N3V4X4-F1
#
_entry.id   AF-A0A5N3V4X4-F1
#
_cell.length_a   1.000
_cell.length_b   1.000
_cell.length_c   1.000
_cell.angle_alpha   90.00
_cell.angle_beta   90.00
_cell.angle_gamma   90.00
#
_symmetry.space_group_name_H-M   'P 1'
#
loop_
_entity.id
_entity.type
_entity.pdbx_description
1 polymer ?
#
loop_
_entity_poly.entity_id
_entity_poly.type
_entity_poly.pdbx_seq_one_letter_code
_entity_poly.pdbx_strand_id
1 'polypeptide(L)' 'MALDGIRMPDGCYADGTWELSVHVTDLNRDVTLRVTGEVHIGGVMLKLVEKLAYPTIDYCEKGAVEGD' A
#
# COMPACT_ATOMS: atom_id res chain seq x y z
N MET A 1 -0.14 -7.32 -27.74
CA MET A 1 0.14 -6.00 -28.35
C MET A 1 0.92 -5.22 -27.32
N ALA A 2 2.08 -4.69 -27.68
CA ALA A 2 2.91 -3.91 -26.76
C ALA A 2 2.11 -2.71 -26.28
N LEU A 3 2.08 -2.53 -24.95
CA LEU A 3 1.55 -1.35 -24.30
C LEU A 3 2.48 -0.21 -24.72
N ASP A 4 2.10 0.56 -25.74
CA ASP A 4 2.77 1.84 -26.01
C ASP A 4 2.36 2.79 -24.88
N GLY A 5 3.03 2.63 -23.73
CA GLY A 5 2.71 3.38 -22.52
C GLY A 5 2.95 4.87 -22.73
N ILE A 6 2.21 5.71 -22.00
CA ILE A 6 2.49 7.16 -22.03
C ILE A 6 3.88 7.38 -21.41
N ARG A 7 4.80 7.98 -22.16
CA ARG A 7 6.11 8.38 -21.63
C ARG A 7 5.93 9.66 -20.83
N MET A 8 6.20 9.60 -19.54
CA MET A 8 6.14 10.74 -18.63
C MET A 8 7.38 11.64 -18.81
N PRO A 9 7.31 12.93 -18.39
CA PRO A 9 8.42 13.88 -18.51
C PRO A 9 9.70 13.48 -17.75
N ASP A 10 9.56 12.62 -16.75
CA ASP A 10 10.66 12.04 -15.95
C ASP A 10 11.36 10.86 -16.66
N GLY A 11 10.87 10.45 -17.83
CA GLY A 11 11.41 9.33 -18.61
C GLY A 11 10.83 7.97 -18.25
N CYS A 12 9.93 7.87 -17.27
CA CYS A 12 9.22 6.65 -16.93
C CYS A 12 7.99 6.43 -17.83
N TYR A 13 7.60 5.18 -18.05
CA TYR A 13 6.36 4.86 -18.75
C TYR A 13 5.23 4.67 -17.74
N ALA A 14 4.04 5.21 -18.02
CA ALA A 14 2.86 4.83 -17.27
C ALA A 14 2.55 3.36 -17.53
N ASP A 15 2.70 2.56 -16.48
CA ASP A 15 2.42 1.12 -16.46
C ASP A 15 0.95 0.80 -16.12
N GLY A 16 0.10 1.84 -16.02
CA GLY A 16 -1.31 1.71 -15.66
C GLY A 16 -1.56 1.50 -14.16
N THR A 17 -0.53 1.63 -13.32
CA THR A 17 -0.67 1.55 -11.87
C THR A 17 -1.00 2.91 -11.25
N TRP A 18 -1.73 2.91 -10.13
CA TRP A 18 -2.08 4.10 -9.37
C TRP A 18 -2.14 3.80 -7.86
N GLU A 19 -2.07 4.85 -7.05
CA GLU A 19 -2.06 4.74 -5.59
C GLU A 19 -3.47 4.89 -5.02
N LEU A 20 -3.95 3.84 -4.35
CA LEU A 20 -5.21 3.80 -3.63
C LEU A 20 -4.96 4.06 -2.14
N SER A 21 -5.44 5.19 -1.63
CA SER A 21 -5.44 5.51 -0.20
C SER A 21 -6.65 4.90 0.50
N VAL A 22 -6.41 4.09 1.52
CA VAL A 22 -7.43 3.41 2.33
C VAL A 22 -7.29 3.85 3.78
N HIS A 23 -8.34 4.46 4.31
CA HIS A 23 -8.43 4.80 5.73
C HIS A 23 -9.06 3.63 6.50
N VAL A 24 -8.29 3.00 7.38
CA VAL A 24 -8.75 1.89 8.22
C VAL A 24 -9.29 2.47 9.52
N THR A 25 -10.61 2.62 9.60
CA THR A 25 -11.30 3.31 10.71
C THR A 25 -11.01 2.70 12.07
N ASP A 26 -11.00 1.37 12.16
CA ASP A 26 -10.78 0.66 13.44
C ASP A 26 -9.36 0.85 14.00
N LEU A 27 -8.40 1.19 13.13
CA LEU A 27 -7.01 1.46 13.48
C LEU A 27 -6.65 2.95 13.41
N ASN A 28 -7.58 3.80 12.98
CA ASN A 28 -7.36 5.21 12.63
C ASN A 28 -6.05 5.42 11.83
N ARG A 29 -5.83 4.59 10.81
CA ARG A 29 -4.57 4.53 10.06
C ARG A 29 -4.82 4.57 8.56
N ASP A 30 -4.06 5.40 7.87
CA ASP A 30 -4.05 5.45 6.40
C ASP A 30 -3.03 4.49 5.81
N VAL A 31 -3.46 3.74 4.79
CA VAL A 31 -2.63 2.78 4.05
C VAL A 31 -2.72 3.09 2.57
N THR A 32 -1.57 3.28 1.93
CA THR A 32 -1.50 3.48 0.48
C THR A 32 -1.14 2.16 -0.22
N LEU A 33 -1.92 1.75 -1.20
CA LEU A 33 -1.72 0.53 -1.99
C LEU A 33 -1.49 0.88 -3.46
N ARG A 34 -0.45 0.31 -4.09
CA ARG A 34 -0.27 0.41 -5.53
C ARG A 34 -1.10 -0.68 -6.22
N VAL A 35 -2.02 -0.28 -7.08
CA VAL A 35 -2.97 -1.17 -7.78
C VAL A 35 -3.07 -0.83 -9.25
N THR A 36 -3.62 -1.74 -10.05
CA THR A 36 -4.10 -1.48 -11.42
C THR A 36 -5.62 -1.55 -11.44
N GLY A 37 -6.26 -1.06 -12.52
CA GLY A 37 -7.72 -1.17 -12.69
C GLY A 37 -8.26 -2.61 -12.80
N GLU A 38 -7.38 -3.60 -12.95
CA GLU A 38 -7.74 -5.02 -13.03
C GLU A 38 -7.84 -5.69 -11.65
N VAL A 39 -7.33 -5.05 -10.59
CA VAL A 39 -7.38 -5.59 -9.23
C VAL A 39 -8.81 -5.49 -8.69
N HIS A 40 -9.46 -6.64 -8.52
CA HIS A 40 -10.78 -6.72 -7.91
C HIS A 40 -10.72 -6.45 -6.39
N ILE A 41 -11.87 -6.13 -5.80
CA ILE A 41 -11.97 -5.71 -4.39
C ILE A 41 -11.37 -6.74 -3.41
N GLY A 42 -11.59 -8.04 -3.64
CA GLY A 42 -10.99 -9.10 -2.82
C GLY A 42 -9.46 -9.07 -2.84
N GLY A 43 -8.85 -8.80 -4.00
CA GLY A 43 -7.40 -8.62 -4.12
C GLY A 43 -6.88 -7.37 -3.40
N VAL A 44 -7.67 -6.29 -3.39
CA VAL A 44 -7.35 -5.09 -2.58
C VAL A 44 -7.37 -5.42 -1.09
N MET A 45 -8.38 -6.16 -0.63
CA MET A 45 -8.49 -6.58 0.78
C MET A 45 -7.31 -7.47 1.21
N LEU A 46 -6.87 -8.42 0.36
CA LEU A 46 -5.70 -9.25 0.66
C LEU A 46 -4.44 -8.41 0.80
N LYS A 47 -4.16 -7.51 -0.16
CA LYS A 47 -3.01 -6.60 -0.10
C LYS A 47 -3.05 -5.70 1.14
N LEU A 48 -4.23 -5.23 1.54
CA LEU A 48 -4.42 -4.44 2.75
C LEU A 48 -4.05 -5.24 3.99
N VAL A 49 -4.57 -6.48 4.12
CA VAL A 49 -4.28 -7.36 5.26
C VAL A 49 -2.80 -7.69 5.33
N GLU A 50 -2.14 -8.01 4.22
CA GLU A 50 -0.68 -8.26 4.19
C GLU A 50 0.10 -7.07 4.74
N LYS A 51 -0.28 -5.84 4.35
CA LYS A 51 0.36 -4.60 4.79
C LYS A 51 0.06 -4.24 6.26
N LEU A 52 -1.06 -4.71 6.80
CA LEU A 52 -1.48 -4.49 8.19
C LEU A 52 -1.05 -5.61 9.16
N ALA A 53 -0.75 -6.82 8.67
CA ALA A 53 -0.39 -7.98 9.49
C ALA A 53 1.12 -8.08 9.75
N TYR A 54 1.97 -7.53 8.86
CA TYR A 54 3.42 -7.47 9.08
C TYR A 54 3.96 -6.42 10.10
N PRO A 55 3.25 -5.37 10.56
CA PRO A 55 3.75 -4.44 11.58
C PRO A 55 3.71 -5.03 13.01
N THR A 56 3.24 -6.26 13.21
CA THR A 56 3.29 -6.92 14.53
C THR A 56 4.68 -7.44 14.89
N ILE A 57 5.63 -7.49 13.95
CA ILE A 57 7.05 -7.76 14.25
C ILE A 57 7.79 -6.47 14.70
N ASP A 58 7.12 -5.31 14.74
CA ASP A 58 7.67 -4.07 15.33
C ASP A 58 7.10 -3.77 16.73
N TYR A 59 6.19 -4.60 17.27
CA TYR A 59 5.67 -4.44 18.64
C TYR A 59 6.69 -4.86 19.73
N CYS A 60 7.86 -5.37 19.35
CA CYS A 60 8.92 -5.70 20.32
C CYS A 60 9.86 -4.50 20.60
N GLU A 61 10.01 -3.53 19.69
CA GLU A 61 11.03 -2.47 19.84
C GLU A 61 10.50 -1.19 20.52
N LYS A 62 9.19 -0.93 20.53
CA LYS A 62 8.64 0.34 21.06
C LYS A 62 8.14 0.31 22.52
N GLY A 63 8.44 -0.74 23.27
CA GLY A 63 8.07 -0.86 24.69
C GLY A 63 9.18 -0.57 25.71
N ALA A 64 10.38 -0.16 25.28
CA ALA A 64 11.57 -0.10 26.16
C ALA A 64 12.02 1.31 26.57
N VAL A 65 11.21 2.36 26.35
CA VAL A 65 11.56 3.73 26.77
C VAL A 65 10.34 4.50 27.29
N GLU A 66 9.81 4.08 28.44
CA GLU A 66 9.20 5.04 29.37
C GLU A 66 9.34 4.48 30.80
N GLY A 67 10.34 4.99 31.50
CA GLY A 67 10.73 4.55 32.83
C GLY A 67 11.90 5.40 33.34
N ASP A 68 11.62 6.67 33.61
CA ASP A 68 12.33 7.54 34.56
C ASP A 68 11.30 8.48 35.21
#